data_AF-X1AKB9-F1
#
_entry.id   AF-X1AKB9-F1
#
_cell.length_a   1.000
_cell.length_b   1.000
_cell.length_c   1.000
_cell.angle_alpha   90.00
_cell.angle_beta   90.00
_cell.angle_gamma   90.00
#
_symmetry.space_group_name_H-M   'P 1'
#
loop_
_entity.id
_entity.type
_entity.pdbx_description
1 polymer ?
#
loop_
_entity_poly.entity_id
_entity_poly.type
_entity_poly.pdbx_seq_one_letter_code
_entity_poly.pdbx_strand_id
1 'polypeptide(L)'
;VLDGHPLSLPILGTNNSLKNIKKSAILDYFKEKFGIGGIVISAAGNIKHKDLIDKIKKNISGMENRKYINDFTGQEPPENGRVKKIHDSKTSSVHMCFGGLGCRRDSEDKYPISLFTNLFGGSMSSRLVQKIREEEGLAYSIFSSNVQYLDTGVTIIYSASSPKNADRILKLIKDEIVDIKRRRVNEVELERAKENLKGNIVLSVEDMSSRMFRLGKGLLFNKKVLTINQILKKIDKVKQNDLNNIVDKYFKLDKMSLVALGRLNKGRLL
;
A
#
# COMPACT_ATOMS: atom_id res chain seq x y z
N VAL A 1 -12.40 0.51 7.29
CA VAL A 1 -11.13 0.86 7.95
C VAL A 1 -11.05 2.36 8.19
N LEU A 2 -10.97 3.20 7.14
CA LEU A 2 -10.75 4.65 7.31
C LEU A 2 -12.02 5.52 7.30
N ASP A 3 -13.20 4.95 7.54
CA ASP A 3 -14.46 5.71 7.48
C ASP A 3 -14.43 6.91 8.44
N GLY A 4 -14.85 8.09 7.97
CA GLY A 4 -14.71 9.35 8.71
C GLY A 4 -13.34 10.04 8.60
N HIS A 5 -12.33 9.43 7.98
CA HIS A 5 -11.04 10.08 7.67
C HIS A 5 -11.03 10.63 6.23
N PRO A 6 -10.34 11.73 5.92
CA PRO A 6 -10.18 12.23 4.55
C PRO A 6 -9.68 11.20 3.51
N LEU A 7 -9.03 10.13 3.97
CA LEU A 7 -8.47 9.06 3.13
C LEU A 7 -9.52 7.99 2.76
N SER A 8 -10.73 8.02 3.33
CA SER A 8 -11.83 7.16 2.86
C SER A 8 -12.58 7.73 1.67
N LEU A 9 -12.33 8.98 1.29
CA LEU A 9 -13.01 9.61 0.18
C LEU A 9 -12.58 8.97 -1.15
N PRO A 10 -13.52 8.61 -2.04
CA PRO A 10 -13.18 8.07 -3.34
C PRO A 10 -12.47 9.13 -4.19
N ILE A 11 -11.39 8.73 -4.88
CA ILE A 11 -10.60 9.62 -5.73
C ILE A 11 -11.46 10.28 -6.82
N LEU A 12 -12.42 9.54 -7.37
CA LEU A 12 -13.35 10.04 -8.41
C LEU A 12 -14.48 10.92 -7.84
N GLY A 13 -14.58 11.05 -6.51
CA GLY A 13 -15.74 11.65 -5.85
C GLY A 13 -16.96 10.73 -5.87
N THR A 14 -18.12 11.33 -5.57
CA THR A 14 -19.43 10.68 -5.57
C THR A 14 -20.30 11.24 -6.70
N ASN A 15 -21.37 10.53 -7.06
CA ASN A 15 -22.35 11.07 -8.01
C ASN A 15 -22.87 12.45 -7.58
N ASN A 16 -23.06 12.67 -6.27
CA ASN A 16 -23.52 13.96 -5.76
C ASN A 16 -22.43 15.04 -5.89
N SER A 17 -21.17 14.74 -5.55
CA SER A 17 -20.10 15.74 -5.70
C SER A 17 -19.84 16.09 -7.16
N LEU A 18 -19.93 15.11 -8.07
CA LEU A 18 -19.73 15.32 -9.51
C LEU A 18 -20.85 16.16 -10.14
N LYS A 19 -22.10 15.99 -9.70
CA LYS A 19 -23.22 16.82 -10.17
C LYS A 19 -23.13 18.27 -9.70
N ASN A 20 -22.54 18.51 -8.53
CA ASN A 20 -22.54 19.81 -7.87
C ASN A 20 -21.23 20.59 -8.00
N ILE A 21 -20.17 19.98 -8.55
CA ILE A 21 -18.88 20.66 -8.69
C ILE A 21 -19.00 21.82 -9.70
N LYS A 22 -18.53 23.00 -9.29
CA LYS A 22 -18.55 24.21 -10.13
C LYS A 22 -17.18 24.45 -10.74
N LYS A 23 -17.15 25.07 -11.92
CA LYS A 23 -15.91 25.51 -12.59
C LYS A 23 -15.03 26.36 -11.64
N SER A 24 -15.64 27.26 -10.85
CA SER A 24 -14.91 28.08 -9.88
C SER A 24 -14.15 27.23 -8.86
N ALA A 25 -14.81 26.22 -8.25
CA ALA A 25 -14.17 25.34 -7.28
C ALA A 25 -12.97 24.58 -7.87
N ILE A 26 -13.04 24.16 -9.14
CA ILE A 26 -11.90 23.51 -9.84
C ILE A 26 -10.75 24.50 -10.02
N LEU A 27 -11.05 25.73 -10.47
CA LEU A 27 -10.03 26.76 -10.67
C LEU A 27 -9.41 27.21 -9.36
N ASP A 28 -10.20 27.31 -8.29
CA ASP A 28 -9.73 27.68 -6.95
C ASP A 28 -8.83 26.59 -6.39
N TYR A 29 -9.23 25.31 -6.50
CA TYR A 29 -8.39 24.18 -6.14
C TYR A 29 -7.08 24.15 -6.94
N PHE A 30 -7.14 24.41 -8.25
CA PHE A 30 -5.94 24.49 -9.08
C PHE A 30 -4.99 25.60 -8.61
N LYS A 31 -5.51 26.81 -8.39
CA LYS A 31 -4.74 27.95 -7.87
C LYS A 31 -4.15 27.66 -6.49
N GLU A 32 -4.88 26.97 -5.63
CA GLU A 32 -4.44 26.64 -4.27
C GLU A 32 -3.35 25.56 -4.27
N LYS A 33 -3.53 24.47 -5.03
CA LYS A 33 -2.66 23.28 -4.94
C LYS A 33 -1.52 23.24 -5.96
N PHE A 34 -1.63 23.90 -7.12
CA PHE A 34 -0.66 23.80 -8.22
C PHE A 34 0.30 25.00 -8.29
N GLY A 35 0.95 25.31 -7.17
CA GLY A 35 2.08 26.25 -7.12
C GLY A 35 3.43 25.56 -7.34
N ILE A 36 4.42 26.27 -7.89
CA ILE A 36 5.76 25.68 -8.15
C ILE A 36 6.41 25.12 -6.87
N GLY A 37 6.17 25.74 -5.71
CA GLY A 37 6.76 25.31 -4.43
C GLY A 37 6.29 23.95 -3.93
N GLY A 38 5.26 23.34 -4.55
CA GLY A 38 4.76 21.99 -4.24
C GLY A 38 5.03 20.94 -5.30
N ILE A 39 5.74 21.29 -6.38
CA ILE A 39 5.94 20.39 -7.52
C ILE A 39 7.36 19.82 -7.49
N VAL A 40 7.45 18.50 -7.62
CA VAL A 40 8.72 17.80 -7.87
C VAL A 40 8.73 17.32 -9.31
N ILE A 41 9.70 17.79 -10.09
CA ILE A 41 9.97 17.28 -11.44
C ILE A 41 11.05 16.21 -11.33
N SER A 42 10.75 15.02 -11.81
CA SER A 42 11.70 13.90 -11.87
C SER A 42 11.85 13.39 -13.28
N ALA A 43 13.07 13.05 -13.67
CA ALA A 43 13.40 12.51 -14.98
C ALA A 43 14.49 11.45 -14.85
N ALA A 44 14.39 10.38 -15.65
CA ALA A 44 15.40 9.34 -15.76
C ALA A 44 15.52 8.90 -17.22
N GLY A 45 16.75 8.74 -17.71
CA GLY A 45 17.05 8.37 -19.10
C GLY A 45 18.27 9.11 -19.64
N ASN A 46 18.38 9.19 -20.96
CA ASN A 46 19.45 9.92 -21.64
C ASN A 46 19.18 11.43 -21.61
N ILE A 47 19.38 12.07 -20.45
CA ILE A 47 19.04 13.47 -20.21
C ILE A 47 20.21 14.15 -19.50
N LYS A 48 20.64 15.31 -20.02
CA LYS A 48 21.56 16.19 -19.32
C LYS A 48 20.80 17.07 -18.34
N HIS A 49 21.27 17.12 -17.09
CA HIS A 49 20.59 17.85 -16.02
C HIS A 49 20.42 19.34 -16.34
N LYS A 50 21.44 19.98 -16.91
CA LYS A 50 21.41 21.41 -17.29
C LYS A 50 20.33 21.69 -18.33
N ASP A 51 20.29 20.91 -19.41
CA ASP A 51 19.31 21.07 -20.49
C ASP A 51 17.86 20.92 -19.97
N LEU A 52 17.64 20.00 -19.03
CA LEU A 52 16.35 19.83 -18.37
C LEU A 52 15.98 21.05 -17.54
N ILE A 53 16.91 21.56 -16.71
CA ILE A 53 16.69 22.76 -15.90
C ILE A 53 16.37 23.96 -16.79
N ASP A 54 17.13 24.18 -17.86
CA ASP A 54 16.97 25.31 -18.75
C ASP A 54 15.60 25.27 -19.45
N LYS A 55 15.18 24.09 -19.91
CA LYS A 55 13.83 23.88 -20.46
C LYS A 55 12.74 24.13 -19.42
N ILE A 56 12.89 23.65 -18.19
CA ILE A 56 11.90 23.87 -17.13
C ILE A 56 11.81 25.38 -16.83
N LYS A 57 12.93 26.05 -16.54
CA LYS A 57 12.98 27.48 -16.22
C LYS A 57 12.32 28.34 -17.29
N LYS A 58 12.54 28.02 -18.57
CA LYS A 58 11.91 28.73 -19.69
C LYS A 58 10.38 28.62 -19.69
N ASN A 59 9.82 27.50 -19.23
CA ASN A 59 8.38 27.24 -19.28
C ASN A 59 7.63 27.59 -17.98
N ILE A 60 8.31 27.72 -16.84
CA ILE A 60 7.68 28.01 -15.53
C ILE A 60 7.86 29.45 -15.06
N SER A 61 8.53 30.31 -15.83
CA SER A 61 8.90 31.68 -15.44
C SER A 61 7.71 32.59 -15.10
N GLY A 62 6.50 32.28 -15.60
CA GLY A 62 5.26 33.02 -15.30
C GLY A 62 4.37 32.38 -14.22
N MET A 63 4.77 31.25 -13.63
CA MET A 63 3.96 30.59 -12.60
C MET A 63 4.24 31.20 -11.23
N GLU A 64 3.22 31.29 -10.39
CA GLU A 64 3.38 31.81 -9.04
C GLU A 64 4.17 30.83 -8.15
N ASN A 65 5.18 31.37 -7.46
CA ASN A 65 5.95 30.63 -6.47
C ASN A 65 5.20 30.56 -5.13
N ARG A 66 4.06 29.86 -5.13
CA ARG A 66 3.30 29.58 -3.91
C ARG A 66 3.96 28.45 -3.14
N LYS A 67 4.04 28.60 -1.81
CA LYS A 67 4.46 27.50 -0.93
C LYS A 67 3.47 26.36 -1.05
N TYR A 68 4.00 25.14 -1.03
CA TYR A 68 3.20 23.94 -0.87
C TYR A 68 2.33 24.04 0.39
N ILE A 69 1.01 23.89 0.23
CA ILE A 69 0.09 23.71 1.34
C ILE A 69 0.01 22.21 1.58
N ASN A 70 0.48 21.77 2.73
CA ASN A 70 0.41 20.36 3.11
C ASN A 70 -0.97 20.04 3.65
N ASP A 71 -1.74 19.22 2.93
CA ASP A 71 -3.06 18.73 3.37
C ASP A 71 -2.95 17.58 4.39
N PHE A 72 -1.76 17.37 4.95
CA PHE A 72 -1.58 16.52 6.11
C PHE A 72 -2.48 17.02 7.23
N THR A 73 -3.53 16.27 7.51
CA THR A 73 -4.52 16.69 8.51
C THR A 73 -4.03 16.41 9.92
N GLY A 74 -3.03 15.54 10.07
CA GLY A 74 -2.56 15.05 11.36
C GLY A 74 -3.63 14.30 12.14
N GLN A 75 -4.76 13.99 11.50
CA GLN A 75 -5.85 13.26 12.11
C GLN A 75 -5.38 11.83 12.36
N GLU A 76 -5.52 11.37 13.59
CA GLU A 76 -5.31 9.96 13.90
C GLU A 76 -6.33 9.12 13.12
N PRO A 77 -5.94 7.94 12.63
CA PRO A 77 -6.87 7.06 11.94
C PRO A 77 -8.01 6.67 12.89
N PRO A 78 -9.25 6.64 12.38
CA PRO A 78 -10.43 6.35 13.21
C PRO A 78 -10.43 4.92 13.73
N GLU A 79 -10.83 4.73 14.99
CA GLU A 79 -11.03 3.41 15.61
C GLU A 79 -12.39 2.79 15.23
N ASN A 80 -12.64 2.60 13.93
CA ASN A 80 -13.91 2.12 13.39
C ASN A 80 -14.25 0.64 13.72
N GLY A 81 -13.47 -0.02 14.56
CA GLY A 81 -13.62 -1.44 14.86
C GLY A 81 -13.57 -2.35 13.62
N ARG A 82 -14.22 -3.52 13.74
CA ARG A 82 -14.32 -4.50 12.65
C ARG A 82 -15.54 -4.22 11.79
N VAL A 83 -15.31 -3.99 10.50
CA VAL A 83 -16.38 -3.86 9.50
C VAL A 83 -16.43 -5.11 8.63
N LYS A 84 -17.64 -5.63 8.36
CA LYS A 84 -17.90 -6.67 7.37
C LYS A 84 -18.87 -6.12 6.33
N LYS A 85 -18.42 -5.98 5.08
CA LYS A 85 -19.26 -5.58 3.94
C LYS A 85 -19.20 -6.64 2.84
N ILE A 86 -20.36 -7.03 2.32
CA ILE A 86 -20.48 -8.01 1.25
C ILE A 86 -21.31 -7.34 0.15
N HIS A 87 -20.70 -7.20 -1.01
CA HIS A 87 -21.34 -6.66 -2.21
C HIS A 87 -21.66 -7.80 -3.15
N ASP A 88 -22.95 -7.96 -3.45
CA ASP A 88 -23.36 -8.90 -4.49
C ASP A 88 -22.93 -8.37 -5.87
N SER A 89 -22.50 -9.28 -6.73
CA SER A 89 -22.03 -8.98 -8.07
C SER A 89 -22.18 -10.21 -8.94
N LYS A 90 -22.43 -10.03 -10.25
CA LYS A 90 -22.59 -11.13 -11.20
C LYS A 90 -21.27 -11.82 -11.60
N THR A 91 -20.17 -11.51 -10.94
CA THR A 91 -18.85 -12.10 -11.22
C THR A 91 -18.83 -13.59 -10.91
N SER A 92 -18.08 -14.35 -11.72
CA SER A 92 -17.82 -15.78 -11.51
C SER A 92 -16.89 -16.05 -10.33
N SER A 93 -16.05 -15.07 -9.99
CA SER A 93 -15.15 -15.09 -8.85
C SER A 93 -15.64 -14.20 -7.72
N VAL A 94 -15.28 -14.57 -6.49
CA VAL A 94 -15.39 -13.74 -5.30
C VAL A 94 -14.03 -13.11 -5.03
N HIS A 95 -14.03 -11.80 -4.88
CA HIS A 95 -12.88 -11.00 -4.49
C HIS A 95 -13.02 -10.61 -3.02
N MET A 96 -11.99 -10.85 -2.21
CA MET A 96 -11.99 -10.49 -0.80
C MET A 96 -10.79 -9.63 -0.47
N CYS A 97 -11.02 -8.56 0.28
CA CYS A 97 -10.01 -7.76 0.95
C CYS A 97 -10.21 -7.91 2.46
N PHE A 98 -9.22 -8.51 3.14
CA PHE A 98 -9.18 -8.63 4.58
C PHE A 98 -7.99 -7.84 5.13
N GLY A 99 -8.25 -6.85 5.97
CA GLY A 99 -7.22 -5.85 6.26
C GLY A 99 -7.56 -4.89 7.39
N GLY A 100 -6.58 -4.12 7.83
CA GLY A 100 -6.71 -3.17 8.92
C GLY A 100 -5.85 -1.93 8.72
N LEU A 101 -5.64 -1.18 9.80
CA LEU A 101 -4.68 -0.08 9.78
C LEU A 101 -3.26 -0.62 9.59
N GLY A 102 -2.46 0.16 8.88
CA GLY A 102 -1.04 -0.06 8.64
C GLY A 102 -0.20 1.10 9.14
N CYS A 103 1.07 1.13 8.77
CA CYS A 103 1.97 2.19 9.22
C CYS A 103 1.94 3.41 8.29
N ARG A 104 2.26 4.57 8.86
CA ARG A 104 2.57 5.80 8.11
C ARG A 104 3.83 5.63 7.26
N ARG A 105 3.98 6.49 6.25
CA ARG A 105 5.11 6.49 5.32
C ARG A 105 6.45 6.85 5.96
N ASP A 106 6.44 7.72 6.96
CA ASP A 106 7.60 8.20 7.70
C ASP A 106 7.97 7.31 8.90
N SER A 107 7.10 6.37 9.27
CA SER A 107 7.30 5.45 10.39
C SER A 107 8.55 4.58 10.26
N GLU A 108 9.18 4.28 11.39
CA GLU A 108 10.28 3.31 11.47
C GLU A 108 9.83 1.89 11.07
N ASP A 109 8.54 1.59 11.27
CA ASP A 109 7.90 0.32 10.91
C ASP A 109 7.86 0.08 9.39
N LYS A 110 8.16 1.07 8.55
CA LYS A 110 7.95 0.99 7.09
C LYS A 110 8.71 -0.14 6.39
N TYR A 111 9.94 -0.44 6.82
CA TYR A 111 10.71 -1.55 6.26
C TYR A 111 10.29 -2.89 6.88
N PRO A 112 10.16 -3.00 8.23
CA PRO A 112 9.60 -4.20 8.84
C PRO A 112 8.24 -4.62 8.26
N ILE A 113 7.30 -3.70 8.07
CA ILE A 113 5.98 -4.05 7.54
C ILE A 113 6.04 -4.48 6.07
N SER A 114 6.89 -3.85 5.26
CA SER A 114 7.05 -4.21 3.85
C SER A 114 7.66 -5.61 3.70
N LEU A 115 8.67 -5.92 4.53
CA LEU A 115 9.24 -7.27 4.62
C LEU A 115 8.23 -8.29 5.12
N PHE A 116 7.45 -7.96 6.14
CA PHE A 116 6.41 -8.84 6.65
C PHE A 116 5.37 -9.14 5.57
N THR A 117 4.85 -8.13 4.86
CA THR A 117 3.87 -8.37 3.79
C THR A 117 4.46 -9.19 2.64
N ASN A 118 5.76 -9.01 2.33
CA ASN A 118 6.45 -9.84 1.35
C ASN A 118 6.54 -11.30 1.76
N LEU A 119 6.96 -11.56 3.01
CA LEU A 119 7.02 -12.89 3.62
C LEU A 119 5.64 -13.55 3.70
N PHE A 120 4.62 -12.77 4.07
CA PHE A 120 3.29 -13.29 4.33
C PHE A 120 2.52 -13.60 3.05
N GLY A 121 2.61 -12.75 2.03
CA GLY A 121 1.85 -12.93 0.79
C GLY A 121 2.41 -12.20 -0.43
N GLY A 122 3.67 -11.79 -0.47
CA GLY A 122 4.21 -10.97 -1.56
C GLY A 122 5.16 -11.69 -2.52
N SER A 123 5.35 -12.99 -2.38
CA SER A 123 6.20 -13.80 -3.26
C SER A 123 5.63 -15.21 -3.45
N MET A 124 6.12 -15.97 -4.42
CA MET A 124 5.68 -17.36 -4.64
C MET A 124 6.02 -18.28 -3.46
N SER A 125 7.08 -17.98 -2.72
CA SER A 125 7.49 -18.71 -1.52
C SER A 125 6.86 -18.18 -0.23
N SER A 126 5.98 -17.18 -0.33
CA SER A 126 5.31 -16.58 0.83
C SER A 126 4.29 -17.53 1.44
N ARG A 127 4.04 -17.38 2.75
CA ARG A 127 3.20 -18.32 3.51
C ARG A 127 1.80 -18.50 2.92
N LEU A 128 1.12 -17.39 2.61
CA LEU A 128 -0.24 -17.45 2.06
C LEU A 128 -0.27 -18.06 0.66
N VAL A 129 0.74 -17.81 -0.17
CA VAL A 129 0.82 -18.41 -1.51
C VAL A 129 1.06 -19.91 -1.41
N GLN A 130 2.02 -20.35 -0.59
CA GLN A 130 2.26 -21.77 -0.36
C GLN A 130 1.01 -22.47 0.20
N LYS A 131 0.42 -21.93 1.26
CA LYS A 131 -0.72 -22.56 1.95
C LYS A 131 -1.99 -22.60 1.10
N ILE A 132 -2.34 -21.49 0.45
CA ILE A 132 -3.66 -21.33 -0.18
C ILE A 132 -3.63 -21.68 -1.67
N ARG A 133 -2.54 -21.33 -2.37
CA ARG A 133 -2.41 -21.55 -3.82
C ARG A 133 -1.72 -22.88 -4.13
N GLU A 134 -0.58 -23.19 -3.50
CA GLU A 134 0.19 -24.39 -3.83
C GLU A 134 -0.36 -25.66 -3.15
N GLU A 135 -0.58 -25.63 -1.83
CA GLU A 135 -1.03 -26.80 -1.07
C GLU A 135 -2.51 -27.10 -1.27
N GLU A 136 -3.39 -26.09 -1.12
CA GLU A 136 -4.84 -26.30 -1.13
C GLU A 136 -5.50 -25.99 -2.49
N GLY A 137 -4.80 -25.34 -3.43
CA GLY A 137 -5.33 -25.03 -4.77
C GLY A 137 -6.60 -24.16 -4.78
N LEU A 138 -6.83 -23.34 -3.75
CA LEU A 138 -8.12 -22.68 -3.52
C LEU A 138 -8.28 -21.34 -4.25
N ALA A 139 -7.18 -20.63 -4.48
CA ALA A 139 -7.15 -19.31 -5.10
C ALA A 139 -5.98 -19.20 -6.09
N TYR A 140 -6.23 -18.63 -7.26
CA TYR A 140 -5.17 -18.30 -8.20
C TYR A 140 -4.44 -17.01 -7.80
N SER A 141 -5.16 -16.07 -7.20
CA SER A 141 -4.61 -14.81 -6.70
C SER A 141 -4.82 -14.70 -5.20
N ILE A 142 -3.72 -14.65 -4.45
CA ILE A 142 -3.65 -14.36 -3.02
C ILE A 142 -2.40 -13.52 -2.81
N PHE A 143 -2.53 -12.37 -2.15
CA PHE A 143 -1.38 -11.57 -1.77
C PHE A 143 -1.61 -10.74 -0.52
N SER A 144 -0.52 -10.28 0.09
CA SER A 144 -0.52 -9.32 1.19
C SER A 144 0.22 -8.07 0.79
N SER A 145 -0.31 -6.90 1.15
CA SER A 145 0.31 -5.61 0.87
C SER A 145 0.04 -4.61 1.98
N ASN A 146 0.84 -3.55 1.99
CA ASN A 146 0.60 -2.37 2.82
C ASN A 146 0.65 -1.11 1.96
N VAL A 147 -0.34 -0.24 2.14
CA VAL A 147 -0.37 1.10 1.55
C VAL A 147 -0.02 2.10 2.64
N GLN A 148 0.96 2.96 2.38
CA GLN A 148 1.45 3.96 3.32
C GLN A 148 1.03 5.35 2.86
N TYR A 149 0.30 6.06 3.70
CA TYR A 149 -0.04 7.48 3.53
C TYR A 149 0.82 8.33 4.46
N LEU A 150 0.67 9.66 4.39
CA LEU A 150 1.36 10.56 5.32
C LEU A 150 0.79 10.39 6.74
N ASP A 151 -0.52 10.37 6.86
CA ASP A 151 -1.29 10.38 8.13
C ASP A 151 -1.46 8.97 8.72
N THR A 152 -1.56 7.94 7.88
CA THR A 152 -1.75 6.55 8.34
C THR A 152 -1.29 5.54 7.28
N GLY A 153 -1.63 4.26 7.45
CA GLY A 153 -1.52 3.24 6.41
C GLY A 153 -2.67 2.25 6.46
N VAL A 154 -2.71 1.34 5.49
CA VAL A 154 -3.67 0.23 5.44
C VAL A 154 -2.93 -1.04 5.06
N THR A 155 -3.13 -2.12 5.82
CA THR A 155 -2.69 -3.47 5.45
C THR A 155 -3.84 -4.21 4.78
N ILE A 156 -3.57 -4.95 3.71
CA ILE A 156 -4.59 -5.65 2.93
C ILE A 156 -4.06 -7.02 2.55
N ILE A 157 -4.85 -8.06 2.85
CA ILE A 157 -4.72 -9.39 2.29
C ILE A 157 -5.84 -9.52 1.26
N TYR A 158 -5.46 -9.65 0.00
CA TYR A 158 -6.41 -9.80 -1.10
C TYR A 158 -6.44 -11.24 -1.58
N SER A 159 -7.63 -11.75 -1.91
CA SER A 159 -7.79 -13.02 -2.61
C SER A 159 -8.87 -12.95 -3.68
N ALA A 160 -8.71 -13.77 -4.72
CA ALA A 160 -9.75 -14.03 -5.72
C ALA A 160 -9.90 -15.54 -5.92
N SER A 161 -11.13 -16.04 -5.77
CA SER A 161 -11.41 -17.47 -5.82
C SER A 161 -12.82 -17.78 -6.33
N SER A 162 -13.13 -19.07 -6.49
CA SER A 162 -14.52 -19.50 -6.67
C SER A 162 -15.36 -19.23 -5.41
N PRO A 163 -16.67 -18.98 -5.52
CA PRO A 163 -17.53 -18.68 -4.37
C PRO A 163 -17.59 -19.77 -3.29
N LYS A 164 -17.32 -21.03 -3.65
CA LYS A 164 -17.29 -22.16 -2.70
C LYS A 164 -16.06 -22.18 -1.80
N ASN A 165 -14.98 -21.51 -2.21
CA ASN A 165 -13.71 -21.51 -1.47
C ASN A 165 -13.56 -20.32 -0.51
N ALA A 166 -14.41 -19.29 -0.62
CA ALA A 166 -14.24 -18.02 0.08
C ALA A 166 -14.11 -18.19 1.61
N ASP A 167 -14.98 -18.96 2.23
CA ASP A 167 -15.00 -19.17 3.69
C ASP A 167 -13.75 -19.93 4.15
N ARG A 168 -13.34 -20.93 3.38
CA ARG A 168 -12.14 -21.72 3.65
C ARG A 168 -10.89 -20.86 3.55
N ILE A 169 -10.78 -20.02 2.52
CA ILE A 169 -9.67 -19.08 2.34
C ILE A 169 -9.60 -18.09 3.51
N LEU A 170 -10.74 -17.48 3.87
CA LEU A 170 -10.77 -16.54 4.99
C LEU A 170 -10.35 -17.21 6.30
N LYS A 171 -10.77 -18.45 6.54
CA LYS A 171 -10.34 -19.25 7.69
C LYS A 171 -8.83 -19.48 7.65
N LEU A 172 -8.28 -19.96 6.53
CA LEU A 172 -6.84 -20.20 6.37
C LEU A 172 -6.01 -18.93 6.58
N ILE A 173 -6.46 -17.77 6.09
CA ILE A 173 -5.80 -16.48 6.33
C ILE A 173 -5.74 -16.18 7.84
N LYS A 174 -6.85 -16.35 8.56
CA LYS A 174 -6.91 -16.11 10.00
C LYS A 174 -6.03 -17.10 10.78
N ASP A 175 -6.09 -18.38 10.41
CA ASP A 175 -5.31 -19.44 11.02
C ASP A 175 -3.80 -19.17 10.83
N GLU A 176 -3.38 -18.69 9.67
CA GLU A 176 -1.99 -18.33 9.40
C GLU A 176 -1.53 -17.08 10.19
N ILE A 177 -2.42 -16.09 10.38
CA ILE A 177 -2.15 -14.95 11.28
C ILE A 177 -1.99 -15.43 12.73
N VAL A 178 -2.78 -16.40 13.18
CA VAL A 178 -2.65 -16.98 14.53
C VAL A 178 -1.37 -17.79 14.64
N ASP A 179 -1.04 -18.59 13.64
CA ASP A 179 0.16 -19.43 13.67
C ASP A 179 1.43 -18.59 13.70
N ILE A 180 1.55 -17.55 12.88
CA ILE A 180 2.72 -16.68 12.87
C ILE A 180 2.86 -15.86 14.16
N LYS A 181 1.75 -15.52 14.83
CA LYS A 181 1.78 -14.93 16.18
C LYS A 181 2.32 -15.90 17.23
N ARG A 182 1.95 -17.17 17.13
CA ARG A 182 2.35 -18.20 18.10
C ARG A 182 3.80 -18.67 17.88
N ARG A 183 4.13 -19.04 16.64
CA ARG A 183 5.43 -19.63 16.29
C ARG A 183 6.50 -18.59 15.97
N ARG A 184 6.09 -17.34 15.73
CA ARG A 184 6.94 -16.22 15.29
C ARG A 184 7.56 -16.48 13.91
N VAL A 185 8.05 -15.42 13.28
CA VAL A 185 8.83 -15.54 12.03
C VAL A 185 10.14 -16.23 12.36
N ASN A 186 10.62 -17.19 11.56
CA ASN A 186 11.96 -17.75 11.77
C ASN A 186 13.05 -17.05 10.94
N GLU A 187 14.32 -17.32 11.23
CA GLU A 187 15.46 -16.67 10.57
C GLU A 187 15.52 -16.97 9.05
N VAL A 188 15.23 -18.22 8.66
CA VAL A 188 15.24 -18.64 7.25
C VAL A 188 14.18 -17.87 6.45
N GLU A 189 12.99 -17.67 7.01
CA GLU A 189 11.93 -16.90 6.38
C GLU A 189 12.29 -15.42 6.26
N LEU A 190 12.91 -14.84 7.31
CA LEU A 190 13.37 -13.47 7.29
C LEU A 190 14.41 -13.24 6.19
N GLU A 191 15.44 -14.08 6.13
CA GLU A 191 16.51 -13.94 5.14
C GLU A 191 15.98 -14.14 3.71
N ARG A 192 15.10 -15.12 3.49
CA ARG A 192 14.42 -15.28 2.19
C ARG A 192 13.61 -14.05 1.80
N ALA A 193 12.86 -13.46 2.73
CA ALA A 193 12.08 -12.25 2.47
C ALA A 193 12.97 -11.04 2.18
N LYS A 194 14.10 -10.90 2.89
CA LYS A 194 15.10 -9.87 2.61
C LYS A 194 15.68 -10.03 1.21
N GLU A 195 16.16 -11.21 0.84
CA GLU A 195 16.74 -11.43 -0.48
C GLU A 195 15.71 -11.23 -1.59
N ASN A 196 14.47 -11.69 -1.40
CA ASN A 196 13.40 -11.45 -2.37
C ASN A 196 13.11 -9.95 -2.55
N LEU A 197 12.92 -9.21 -1.45
CA LEU A 197 12.61 -7.78 -1.50
C LEU A 197 13.79 -6.98 -2.09
N LYS A 198 15.03 -7.30 -1.69
CA LYS A 198 16.24 -6.65 -2.23
C LYS A 198 16.39 -6.93 -3.73
N GLY A 199 16.22 -8.17 -4.16
CA GLY A 199 16.25 -8.56 -5.58
C GLY A 199 15.23 -7.78 -6.41
N ASN A 200 13.98 -7.71 -5.95
CA ASN A 200 12.94 -6.92 -6.60
C ASN A 200 13.30 -5.44 -6.72
N ILE A 201 13.90 -4.86 -5.67
CA ILE A 201 14.35 -3.45 -5.70
C ILE A 201 15.47 -3.26 -6.72
N VAL A 202 16.45 -4.16 -6.78
CA VAL A 202 17.56 -4.06 -7.73
C VAL A 202 17.06 -4.18 -9.17
N LEU A 203 16.23 -5.17 -9.46
CA LEU A 203 15.62 -5.36 -10.79
C LEU A 203 14.76 -4.15 -11.20
N SER A 204 14.04 -3.53 -10.27
CA SER A 204 13.25 -2.33 -10.57
C SER A 204 14.08 -1.13 -11.06
N VAL A 205 15.41 -1.14 -10.88
CA VAL A 205 16.30 -0.08 -11.35
C VAL A 205 16.54 -0.18 -12.86
N GLU A 206 16.28 -1.32 -13.49
CA GLU A 206 16.44 -1.47 -14.95
C GLU A 206 15.38 -0.66 -15.72
N ASP A 207 14.19 -0.49 -15.14
CA ASP A 207 13.12 0.33 -15.70
C ASP A 207 13.30 1.82 -15.37
N MET A 208 13.44 2.63 -16.42
CA MET A 208 13.58 4.09 -16.29
C MET A 208 12.37 4.74 -15.62
N SER A 209 11.17 4.21 -15.84
CA SER A 209 9.94 4.74 -15.22
C SER A 209 9.96 4.51 -13.70
N SER A 210 10.34 3.30 -13.27
CA SER A 210 10.55 2.95 -11.87
C SER A 210 11.62 3.80 -11.20
N ARG A 211 12.74 4.06 -11.89
CA ARG A 211 13.78 5.00 -11.41
C ARG A 211 13.22 6.40 -11.22
N MET A 212 12.58 6.97 -12.24
CA MET A 212 11.99 8.30 -12.19
C MET A 212 10.99 8.43 -11.04
N PHE A 213 10.07 7.47 -10.91
CA PHE A 213 9.05 7.52 -9.86
C PHE A 213 9.66 7.41 -8.45
N ARG A 214 10.71 6.61 -8.27
CA ARG A 214 11.45 6.50 -7.00
C ARG A 214 12.12 7.82 -6.61
N LEU A 215 12.80 8.47 -7.56
CA LEU A 215 13.43 9.78 -7.33
C LEU A 215 12.37 10.83 -6.96
N GLY A 216 11.29 10.91 -7.74
CA GLY A 216 10.18 11.81 -7.50
C GLY A 216 9.53 11.60 -6.13
N LYS A 217 9.14 10.37 -5.80
CA LYS A 217 8.56 10.03 -4.49
C LYS A 217 9.51 10.32 -3.32
N GLY A 218 10.80 10.06 -3.49
CA GLY A 218 11.81 10.32 -2.46
C GLY A 218 11.90 11.80 -2.10
N LEU A 219 11.93 12.67 -3.10
CA LEU A 219 11.90 14.12 -2.88
C LEU A 219 10.54 14.60 -2.39
N LEU A 220 9.45 14.13 -2.99
CA LEU A 220 8.09 14.58 -2.67
C LEU A 220 7.71 14.27 -1.21
N PHE A 221 7.99 13.06 -0.73
CA PHE A 221 7.55 12.62 0.59
C PHE A 221 8.64 12.67 1.66
N ASN A 222 9.89 12.36 1.31
CA ASN A 222 10.96 12.22 2.30
C ASN A 222 11.96 13.39 2.26
N LYS A 223 11.77 14.35 1.34
CA LYS A 223 12.71 15.44 1.06
C LYS A 223 14.15 14.99 0.79
N LYS A 224 14.34 13.70 0.47
CA LYS A 224 15.64 13.08 0.27
C LYS A 224 15.50 11.88 -0.66
N VAL A 225 16.40 11.81 -1.64
CA VAL A 225 16.58 10.62 -2.46
C VAL A 225 17.57 9.69 -1.76
N LEU A 226 17.12 8.51 -1.37
CA LEU A 226 18.02 7.45 -0.89
C LEU A 226 18.64 6.73 -2.09
N THR A 227 19.92 6.40 -1.99
CA THR A 227 20.55 5.47 -2.94
C THR A 227 19.99 4.06 -2.74
N ILE A 228 20.11 3.21 -3.76
CA ILE A 228 19.69 1.81 -3.65
C ILE A 228 20.42 1.14 -2.48
N ASN A 229 21.75 1.29 -2.40
CA ASN A 229 22.54 0.75 -1.29
C ASN A 229 22.08 1.23 0.10
N GLN A 230 21.62 2.48 0.23
CA GLN A 230 21.06 2.97 1.50
C GLN A 230 19.73 2.30 1.84
N ILE A 231 18.90 1.99 0.84
CA ILE A 231 17.64 1.25 1.03
C ILE A 231 17.94 -0.20 1.41
N LEU A 232 18.85 -0.88 0.69
CA LEU A 232 19.25 -2.25 0.99
C LEU A 232 19.80 -2.37 2.42
N LYS A 233 20.69 -1.46 2.84
CA LYS A 233 21.19 -1.41 4.23
C LYS A 233 20.09 -1.22 5.28
N LYS A 234 18.99 -0.54 4.94
CA LYS A 234 17.84 -0.38 5.86
C LYS A 234 17.03 -1.67 5.95
N ILE A 235 16.94 -2.44 4.87
CA ILE A 235 16.30 -3.77 4.83
C ILE A 235 17.15 -4.79 5.60
N ASP A 236 18.47 -4.81 5.40
CA ASP A 236 19.38 -5.74 6.07
C ASP A 236 19.37 -5.59 7.59
N LYS A 237 19.17 -4.36 8.08
CA LYS A 237 19.09 -4.04 9.52
C LYS A 237 17.83 -4.58 10.20
N VAL A 238 16.79 -4.94 9.45
CA VAL A 238 15.55 -5.45 10.03
C VAL A 238 15.80 -6.83 10.65
N LYS A 239 15.36 -6.99 11.89
CA LYS A 239 15.50 -8.21 12.68
C LYS A 239 14.17 -8.95 12.78
N GLN A 240 14.24 -10.21 13.18
CA GLN A 240 13.08 -11.07 13.41
C GLN A 240 12.09 -10.45 14.41
N ASN A 241 12.59 -9.82 15.48
CA ASN A 241 11.75 -9.16 16.47
C ASN A 241 10.95 -7.98 15.89
N ASP A 242 11.51 -7.27 14.92
CA ASP A 242 10.81 -6.16 14.26
C ASP A 242 9.59 -6.69 13.50
N LEU A 243 9.71 -7.82 12.79
CA LEU A 243 8.58 -8.47 12.11
C LEU A 243 7.55 -8.99 13.11
N ASN A 244 7.98 -9.59 14.22
CA ASN A 244 7.05 -10.03 15.27
C ASN A 244 6.25 -8.85 15.85
N ASN A 245 6.92 -7.71 16.08
CA ASN A 245 6.26 -6.47 16.50
C ASN A 245 5.24 -5.98 15.46
N ILE A 246 5.54 -6.08 14.16
CA ILE A 246 4.59 -5.76 13.09
C ILE A 246 3.34 -6.64 13.16
N VAL A 247 3.52 -7.96 13.34
CA VAL A 247 2.40 -8.90 13.46
C VAL A 247 1.51 -8.52 14.64
N ASP A 248 2.11 -8.26 15.79
CA ASP A 248 1.37 -7.93 17.02
C ASP A 248 0.68 -6.58 16.92
N LYS A 249 1.31 -5.60 16.26
CA LYS A 249 0.80 -4.24 16.10
C LYS A 249 -0.32 -4.13 15.06
N TYR A 250 -0.13 -4.70 13.87
CA TYR A 250 -0.98 -4.44 12.70
C TYR A 250 -1.88 -5.61 12.27
N PHE A 251 -1.58 -6.85 12.66
CA PHE A 251 -2.36 -8.05 12.27
C PHE A 251 -3.23 -8.54 13.42
N LYS A 252 -4.04 -7.64 13.97
CA LYS A 252 -5.00 -7.90 15.07
C LYS A 252 -6.35 -8.32 14.49
N LEU A 253 -6.71 -9.59 14.58
CA LEU A 253 -7.92 -10.15 13.96
C LEU A 253 -9.21 -9.44 14.38
N ASP A 254 -9.27 -8.99 15.63
CA ASP A 254 -10.35 -8.20 16.23
C ASP A 254 -10.45 -6.77 15.67
N LYS A 255 -9.38 -6.25 15.06
CA LYS A 255 -9.33 -4.92 14.41
C LYS A 255 -9.33 -4.99 12.88
N MET A 256 -9.40 -6.17 12.27
CA MET A 256 -9.38 -6.33 10.81
C MET A 256 -10.79 -6.38 10.24
N SER A 257 -11.00 -5.61 9.17
CA SER A 257 -12.24 -5.55 8.40
C SER A 257 -12.20 -6.46 7.18
N LEU A 258 -13.37 -6.94 6.76
CA LEU A 258 -13.58 -7.74 5.55
C LEU A 258 -14.49 -6.98 4.57
N VAL A 259 -14.04 -6.86 3.33
CA VAL A 259 -14.88 -6.48 2.19
C VAL A 259 -14.83 -7.60 1.18
N ALA A 260 -16.00 -8.08 0.74
CA ALA A 260 -16.11 -9.09 -0.31
C ALA A 260 -17.00 -8.60 -1.45
N LEU A 261 -16.66 -8.97 -2.68
CA LEU A 261 -17.42 -8.69 -3.89
C LEU A 261 -17.61 -10.00 -4.67
N GLY A 262 -18.85 -10.39 -4.93
CA GLY A 262 -19.19 -11.57 -5.73
C GLY A 262 -20.45 -12.29 -5.24
N ARG A 263 -20.90 -13.30 -6.01
CA ARG A 263 -22.09 -14.10 -5.67
C ARG A 263 -21.81 -15.04 -4.49
N LEU A 264 -22.08 -14.57 -3.29
CA LEU A 264 -22.01 -15.36 -2.07
C LEU A 264 -23.41 -15.71 -1.60
N ASN A 265 -23.69 -17.01 -1.41
CA ASN A 265 -24.97 -17.45 -0.87
C ASN A 265 -25.16 -16.90 0.56
N LYS A 266 -26.40 -16.57 0.92
CA LYS A 266 -26.76 -16.12 2.28
C LYS A 266 -26.20 -17.11 3.31
N GLY A 267 -25.38 -16.62 4.24
CA GLY A 267 -24.70 -17.42 5.27
C GLY A 267 -23.22 -17.74 5.01
N ARG A 268 -22.71 -17.50 3.80
CA ARG A 268 -21.25 -17.60 3.54
C ARG A 268 -20.50 -16.35 4.01
N LEU A 269 -19.26 -16.57 4.44
CA LEU A 269 -18.22 -15.70 5.03
C LEU A 269 -18.07 -15.73 6.56
N LEU A 270 -18.82 -16.57 7.29
CA LEU A 270 -18.91 -16.61 8.77
C LEU A 270 -19.05 -15.22 9.41
#